data_AF-A0A1J3I649-F1
#
_entry.id   AF-A0A1J3I649-F1
#
_cell.length_a   1.000
_cell.length_b   1.000
_cell.length_c   1.000
_cell.angle_alpha   90.00
_cell.angle_beta   90.00
_cell.angle_gamma   90.00
#
_symmetry.space_group_name_H-M   'P 1'
#
loop_
_entity.id
_entity.type
_entity.pdbx_description
1 polymer ?
#
loop_
_entity_poly.entity_id
_entity_poly.type
_entity_poly.pdbx_seq_one_letter_code
_entity_poly.pdbx_strand_id
1 'polypeptide(L)'
;EWAWELLTKVYGLQAQRICVTYFGGDENNGIAPDYECRDIWLHLHPSLLVMPRQENFWEMGDTGLCGPCSKIYYVREEDQSGIAVELWSLAFIQYDNKSHDSLKPLHAKFVDTRMILERLTSLLQHKMSSYDIDTFLHIYENIYMTTAVTEKYCQPINTISEAYRVVADHIRALSFAIADGATFGEKGREQALRRIFHRAIRYAMQELGTKEGFMNRAATSLVMAMGDVFQELKEHQENIIKILDEEEATFCKTMQLIMDLSNEKATDQIRAKAVNKLFKEKYKDLAHLLWYSQGSASSLFKEIAHTSPSPTLTWDRANHISRLLGLLVCVAAIPEARVTFLHAGLQDYLVPFVVSTSKEKPMELVRNASLDVLMVLVKVADALGDEFKILIRSKILESCLRSLPVGDYGSRLVAVRIIEKIIFSGLGLQYVTMNRDRLFEVTHGLFLMASMVEPLHLEMLKSVVRCLERLSQIESVCFELKRSLPRSFRDNKFVDMLQADSSTLSVLRDLQRKLNM
;
A
#
# COMPACT_ATOMS: atom_id res chain seq x y z
N GLU A 1 29.38 5.39 -30.41
CA GLU A 1 29.84 4.57 -31.56
C GLU A 1 29.68 3.06 -31.32
N TRP A 2 30.35 2.44 -30.33
CA TRP A 2 30.22 0.98 -30.09
C TRP A 2 28.79 0.48 -29.90
N ALA A 3 27.94 1.23 -29.19
CA ALA A 3 26.52 0.87 -29.05
C ALA A 3 25.81 0.80 -30.41
N TRP A 4 26.11 1.73 -31.31
CA TRP A 4 25.54 1.77 -32.67
C TRP A 4 26.04 0.61 -33.53
N GLU A 5 27.34 0.32 -33.47
CA GLU A 5 27.95 -0.82 -34.17
C GLU A 5 27.35 -2.15 -33.69
N LEU A 6 27.25 -2.36 -32.37
CA LEU A 6 26.71 -3.59 -31.81
C LEU A 6 25.25 -3.79 -32.25
N LEU A 7 24.40 -2.77 -32.12
CA LEU A 7 22.98 -2.89 -32.46
C LEU A 7 22.76 -3.10 -33.96
N THR A 8 23.45 -2.35 -34.83
CA THR A 8 23.16 -2.34 -36.27
C THR A 8 24.00 -3.31 -37.10
N LYS A 9 25.26 -3.59 -36.69
CA LYS A 9 26.19 -4.44 -37.43
C LYS A 9 26.24 -5.85 -36.89
N VAL A 10 26.32 -6.00 -35.56
CA VAL A 10 26.42 -7.33 -34.93
C VAL A 10 25.04 -7.96 -34.79
N TYR A 11 24.09 -7.25 -34.17
CA TYR A 11 22.72 -7.74 -33.99
C TYR A 11 21.81 -7.51 -35.19
N GLY A 12 22.23 -6.69 -36.16
CA GLY A 12 21.48 -6.49 -37.41
C GLY A 12 20.15 -5.75 -37.26
N LEU A 13 19.95 -4.98 -36.18
CA LEU A 13 18.75 -4.17 -36.02
C LEU A 13 18.67 -3.09 -37.10
N GLN A 14 17.45 -2.83 -37.58
CA GLN A 14 17.20 -1.85 -38.62
C GLN A 14 17.47 -0.44 -38.10
N ALA A 15 18.47 0.24 -38.66
CA ALA A 15 18.90 1.57 -38.23
C ALA A 15 17.74 2.59 -38.23
N GLN A 16 16.89 2.59 -39.26
CA GLN A 16 15.77 3.54 -39.39
C GLN A 16 14.70 3.42 -38.30
N ARG A 17 14.71 2.34 -37.52
CA ARG A 17 13.78 2.08 -36.41
C ARG A 17 14.36 2.44 -35.04
N ILE A 18 15.62 2.85 -35.00
CA ILE A 18 16.28 3.31 -33.79
C ILE A 18 15.96 4.79 -33.57
N CYS A 19 15.62 5.15 -32.35
CA CYS A 19 15.52 6.53 -31.92
C CYS A 19 16.47 6.75 -30.75
N VAL A 20 17.26 7.83 -30.80
CA VAL A 20 18.23 8.16 -29.74
C VAL A 20 17.86 9.46 -29.06
N THR A 21 18.24 9.61 -27.80
CA THR A 21 17.98 10.84 -27.02
C THR A 21 19.26 11.46 -26.48
N TYR A 22 19.26 12.77 -26.24
CA TYR A 22 20.32 13.46 -25.51
C TYR A 22 19.73 14.38 -24.44
N PHE A 23 20.57 14.74 -23.47
CA PHE A 23 20.18 15.57 -22.34
C PHE A 23 19.98 17.04 -22.74
N GLY A 24 18.78 17.55 -22.47
CA GLY A 24 18.34 18.91 -22.80
C GLY A 24 18.79 20.00 -21.84
N GLY A 25 19.63 19.68 -20.85
CA GLY A 25 20.09 20.65 -19.85
C GLY A 25 19.19 20.71 -18.62
N ASP A 26 19.68 21.41 -17.61
CA ASP A 26 18.98 21.68 -16.36
C ASP A 26 19.38 23.07 -15.84
N GLU A 27 18.57 24.06 -16.21
CA GLU A 27 18.81 25.46 -15.86
C GLU A 27 18.80 25.70 -14.35
N ASN A 28 17.99 24.95 -13.59
CA ASN A 28 17.89 25.10 -12.13
C ASN A 28 19.21 24.75 -11.43
N ASN A 29 19.96 23.80 -12.02
CA ASN A 29 21.26 23.35 -11.53
C ASN A 29 22.45 23.90 -12.34
N GLY A 30 22.20 24.83 -13.27
CA GLY A 30 23.23 25.45 -14.10
C GLY A 30 23.93 24.48 -15.06
N ILE A 31 23.26 23.40 -15.48
CA ILE A 31 23.83 22.40 -16.39
C ILE A 31 23.35 22.69 -17.81
N ALA A 32 24.31 22.90 -18.72
CA ALA A 32 24.00 23.10 -20.14
C ALA A 32 23.48 21.80 -20.80
N PRO A 33 22.75 21.90 -21.93
CA PRO A 33 22.42 20.75 -22.77
C PRO A 33 23.68 20.03 -23.25
N ASP A 34 23.60 18.70 -23.40
CA ASP A 34 24.71 17.86 -23.84
C ASP A 34 24.84 17.88 -25.38
N TYR A 35 25.38 18.98 -25.90
CA TYR A 35 25.59 19.17 -27.34
C TYR A 35 26.66 18.24 -27.91
N GLU A 36 27.61 17.79 -27.09
CA GLU A 36 28.63 16.82 -27.51
C GLU A 36 27.95 15.48 -27.89
N CYS A 37 27.08 14.98 -27.00
CA CYS A 37 26.27 13.79 -27.30
C CYS A 37 25.38 14.00 -28.53
N ARG A 38 24.76 15.18 -28.67
CA ARG A 38 23.94 15.52 -29.84
C ARG A 38 24.73 15.40 -31.15
N ASP A 39 25.89 16.04 -31.19
CA ASP A 39 26.69 16.12 -32.41
C ASP A 39 27.23 14.74 -32.79
N ILE A 40 27.68 13.94 -31.82
CA ILE A 40 28.10 12.55 -32.07
C ILE A 40 26.95 11.73 -32.67
N TRP A 41 25.73 11.83 -32.11
CA TRP A 41 24.58 11.11 -32.66
C TRP A 41 24.21 11.56 -34.06
N LEU A 42 24.24 12.87 -34.36
CA LEU A 42 23.91 13.38 -35.69
C LEU A 42 24.85 12.86 -36.80
N HIS A 43 26.09 12.49 -36.47
CA HIS A 43 27.00 11.82 -37.40
C HIS A 43 26.61 10.35 -37.68
N LEU A 44 25.90 9.70 -36.76
CA LEU A 44 25.54 8.28 -36.83
C LEU A 44 24.09 8.04 -37.27
N HIS A 45 23.16 8.88 -36.82
CA HIS A 45 21.72 8.72 -37.02
C HIS A 45 20.98 10.07 -37.03
N PRO A 46 20.08 10.32 -38.00
CA PRO A 46 19.37 11.60 -38.08
C PRO A 46 18.20 11.74 -37.09
N SER A 47 17.62 10.64 -36.59
CA SER A 47 16.52 10.71 -35.61
C SER A 47 17.09 10.80 -34.19
N LEU A 48 17.03 12.01 -33.63
CA LEU A 48 17.54 12.36 -32.31
C LEU A 48 16.55 13.27 -31.59
N LEU A 49 16.20 12.93 -30.35
CA LEU A 49 15.29 13.71 -29.51
C LEU A 49 16.03 14.36 -28.34
N VAL A 50 15.65 15.60 -28.01
CA VAL A 50 16.08 16.25 -26.78
C VAL A 50 15.13 15.86 -25.65
N MET A 51 15.66 15.52 -24.49
CA MET A 51 14.88 15.04 -23.35
C MET A 51 15.28 15.75 -22.05
N PRO A 52 14.33 15.97 -21.13
CA PRO A 52 14.59 16.70 -19.88
C PRO A 52 15.39 15.85 -18.89
N ARG A 53 15.84 16.47 -17.78
CA ARG A 53 16.62 15.81 -16.71
C ARG A 53 16.03 14.50 -16.23
N GLN A 54 14.71 14.45 -16.02
CA GLN A 54 14.03 13.26 -15.51
C GLN A 54 14.24 12.04 -16.39
N GLU A 55 14.46 12.24 -17.69
CA GLU A 55 14.67 11.17 -18.66
C GLU A 55 16.14 10.94 -18.99
N ASN A 56 16.94 12.01 -19.11
CA ASN A 56 18.30 11.95 -19.65
C ASN A 56 19.38 12.41 -18.66
N PHE A 57 19.13 12.26 -17.36
CA PHE A 57 20.12 12.43 -16.31
C PHE A 57 20.10 11.22 -15.37
N TRP A 58 21.23 10.53 -15.28
CA TRP A 58 21.38 9.32 -14.48
C TRP A 58 22.00 9.64 -13.12
N GLU A 59 21.45 9.04 -12.07
CA GLU A 59 21.91 9.20 -10.69
C GLU A 59 21.98 7.83 -10.01
N MET A 60 23.04 7.62 -9.21
CA MET A 60 23.19 6.39 -8.42
C MET A 60 22.12 6.27 -7.31
N GLY A 61 21.64 7.40 -6.82
CA GLY A 61 20.63 7.55 -5.76
C GLY A 61 20.55 9.01 -5.32
N ASP A 62 19.99 9.28 -4.14
CA ASP A 62 19.84 10.64 -3.60
C ASP A 62 21.18 11.40 -3.46
N THR A 63 22.28 10.65 -3.32
CA THR A 63 23.66 11.17 -3.32
C THR A 63 24.56 10.20 -4.10
N GLY A 64 25.70 10.71 -4.58
CA GLY A 64 26.72 9.93 -5.26
C GLY A 64 26.94 10.33 -6.73
N LEU A 65 27.57 9.44 -7.48
CA LEU A 65 27.98 9.71 -8.86
C LEU A 65 26.77 9.86 -9.79
N CYS A 66 26.85 10.82 -10.71
CA CYS A 66 25.78 11.12 -11.65
C CYS A 66 26.28 11.81 -12.91
N GLY A 67 25.40 11.98 -13.89
CA GLY A 67 25.70 12.68 -15.12
C GLY A 67 24.59 12.61 -16.17
N PRO A 68 24.72 13.36 -17.28
CA PRO A 68 23.82 13.22 -18.41
C PRO A 68 23.92 11.80 -18.98
N CYS A 69 22.83 11.34 -19.55
CA CYS A 69 22.81 10.07 -20.26
C CYS A 69 22.15 10.23 -21.63
N SER A 70 22.34 9.22 -22.48
CA SER A 70 21.67 9.05 -23.75
C SER A 70 20.95 7.71 -23.75
N LYS A 71 19.69 7.69 -24.18
CA LYS A 71 18.90 6.45 -24.27
C LYS A 71 18.67 6.08 -25.73
N ILE A 72 18.69 4.79 -26.01
CA ILE A 72 18.43 4.20 -27.31
C ILE A 72 17.11 3.44 -27.23
N TYR A 73 16.17 3.83 -28.08
CA TYR A 73 14.86 3.22 -28.22
C TYR A 73 14.74 2.54 -29.58
N TYR A 74 13.88 1.52 -29.66
CA TYR A 74 13.59 0.83 -30.91
C TYR A 74 12.09 0.67 -31.11
N VAL A 75 11.62 1.00 -32.32
CA VAL A 75 10.22 0.85 -32.73
C VAL A 75 10.06 -0.45 -33.51
N ARG A 76 9.26 -1.37 -32.97
CA ARG A 76 9.02 -2.68 -33.59
C ARG A 76 8.29 -2.55 -34.93
N GLU A 77 8.48 -3.52 -35.83
CA GLU A 77 7.76 -3.52 -37.11
C GLU A 77 6.28 -3.82 -36.93
N GLU A 78 6.01 -4.73 -36.00
CA GLU A 78 4.72 -5.30 -35.70
C GLU A 78 3.85 -4.37 -34.82
N ASP A 79 4.47 -3.34 -34.22
CA ASP A 79 3.77 -2.40 -33.36
C ASP A 79 3.20 -1.22 -34.14
N GLN A 80 1.90 -1.33 -34.46
CA GLN A 80 1.15 -0.29 -35.18
C GLN A 80 0.91 0.97 -34.34
N SER A 81 1.13 0.92 -33.03
CA SER A 81 0.97 2.09 -32.15
C SER A 81 2.18 3.03 -32.18
N GLY A 82 3.32 2.55 -32.71
CA GLY A 82 4.58 3.30 -32.74
C GLY A 82 5.25 3.45 -31.38
N ILE A 83 4.85 2.66 -30.37
CA ILE A 83 5.46 2.69 -29.04
C ILE A 83 6.89 2.17 -29.14
N ALA A 84 7.84 3.02 -28.74
CA ALA A 84 9.26 2.68 -28.75
C ALA A 84 9.65 2.00 -27.43
N VAL A 85 10.44 0.94 -27.52
CA VAL A 85 10.98 0.22 -26.35
C VAL A 85 12.38 0.75 -26.05
N GLU A 86 12.62 1.21 -24.81
CA GLU A 86 13.98 1.55 -24.36
C GLU A 86 14.82 0.27 -24.27
N LEU A 87 15.94 0.24 -25.01
CA LEU A 87 16.85 -0.90 -25.05
C LEU A 87 18.11 -0.68 -24.23
N TRP A 88 18.71 0.51 -24.34
CA TRP A 88 20.04 0.78 -23.84
C TRP A 88 20.15 2.21 -23.34
N SER A 89 20.65 2.38 -22.11
CA SER A 89 21.05 3.67 -21.55
C SER A 89 22.57 3.78 -21.49
N LEU A 90 23.12 4.91 -21.92
CA LEU A 90 24.54 5.27 -21.91
C LEU A 90 24.71 6.48 -21.00
N ALA A 91 25.20 6.29 -19.78
CA ALA A 91 25.41 7.35 -18.80
C ALA A 91 26.85 7.85 -18.84
N PHE A 92 27.01 9.18 -18.91
CA PHE A 92 28.29 9.87 -18.94
C PHE A 92 28.55 10.48 -17.56
N ILE A 93 29.15 9.69 -16.68
CA ILE A 93 29.37 10.02 -15.28
C ILE A 93 30.43 11.12 -15.18
N GLN A 94 30.01 12.31 -14.75
CA GLN A 94 30.87 13.49 -14.70
C GLN A 94 30.65 14.38 -13.47
N TYR A 95 29.67 14.05 -12.61
CA TYR A 95 29.38 14.78 -11.38
C TYR A 95 29.31 13.85 -10.17
N ASP A 96 29.54 14.41 -8.98
CA ASP A 96 29.26 13.82 -7.67
C ASP A 96 28.24 14.71 -6.95
N ASN A 97 27.06 14.15 -6.68
CA ASN A 97 25.98 14.78 -5.94
C ASN A 97 26.19 14.55 -4.44
N LYS A 98 26.70 15.57 -3.73
CA LYS A 98 27.02 15.46 -2.29
C LYS A 98 25.80 15.60 -1.36
N SER A 99 24.71 16.21 -1.84
CA SER A 99 23.45 16.44 -1.13
C SER A 99 22.54 17.26 -2.05
N HIS A 100 21.23 16.96 -2.10
CA HIS A 100 20.19 17.63 -2.90
C HIS A 100 20.70 18.85 -3.69
N ASP A 101 21.12 18.60 -4.92
CA ASP A 101 21.46 19.58 -5.95
C ASP A 101 22.82 20.30 -5.85
N SER A 102 23.76 19.84 -5.01
CA SER A 102 25.16 20.27 -5.07
C SER A 102 26.00 19.36 -5.97
N LEU A 103 25.98 19.62 -7.27
CA LEU A 103 26.75 18.87 -8.27
C LEU A 103 28.20 19.36 -8.34
N LYS A 104 29.14 18.49 -7.97
CA LYS A 104 30.59 18.77 -8.11
C LYS A 104 31.15 18.03 -9.32
N PRO A 105 31.86 18.71 -10.24
CA PRO A 105 32.53 18.04 -11.35
C PRO A 105 33.56 17.02 -10.84
N LEU A 106 33.61 15.86 -11.48
CA LEU A 106 34.60 14.83 -11.21
C LEU A 106 35.94 15.17 -11.88
N HIS A 107 37.04 14.77 -11.25
CA HIS A 107 38.37 14.89 -11.83
C HIS A 107 38.56 13.92 -13.03
N ALA A 108 37.89 12.78 -13.01
CA ALA A 108 37.88 11.80 -14.09
C ALA A 108 36.42 11.50 -14.48
N LYS A 109 36.17 11.41 -15.79
CA LYS A 109 34.85 11.06 -16.34
C LYS A 109 34.80 9.56 -16.65
N PHE A 110 33.64 8.95 -16.48
CA PHE A 110 33.42 7.53 -16.72
C PHE A 110 32.19 7.30 -17.61
N VAL A 111 32.11 6.13 -18.22
CA VAL A 111 30.95 5.69 -18.98
C VAL A 111 30.36 4.47 -18.28
N ASP A 112 29.09 4.55 -17.91
CA ASP A 112 28.28 3.41 -17.46
C ASP A 112 27.23 3.11 -18.53
N THR A 113 27.05 1.85 -18.89
CA THR A 113 26.07 1.48 -19.91
C THR A 113 25.20 0.34 -19.40
N ARG A 114 23.89 0.46 -19.61
CA ARG A 114 22.89 -0.52 -19.17
C ARG A 114 21.99 -0.91 -20.33
N MET A 115 22.14 -2.14 -20.80
CA MET A 115 21.24 -2.75 -21.78
C MET A 115 20.39 -3.81 -21.11
N ILE A 116 19.08 -3.82 -21.38
CA ILE A 116 18.17 -4.82 -20.81
C ILE A 116 18.15 -6.05 -21.72
N LEU A 117 18.80 -7.13 -21.27
CA LEU A 117 18.96 -8.36 -22.04
C LEU A 117 17.61 -8.91 -22.52
N GLU A 118 16.62 -9.02 -21.64
CA GLU A 118 15.31 -9.59 -21.97
C GLU A 118 14.54 -8.75 -23.02
N ARG A 119 14.76 -7.43 -23.05
CA ARG A 119 14.19 -6.56 -24.08
C ARG A 119 14.91 -6.76 -25.41
N LEU A 120 16.24 -6.77 -25.41
CA LEU A 120 17.02 -7.06 -26.61
C LEU A 120 16.67 -8.44 -27.19
N THR A 121 16.67 -9.49 -26.38
CA THR A 121 16.32 -10.86 -26.79
C THR A 121 14.93 -10.92 -27.39
N SER A 122 13.95 -10.20 -26.81
CA SER A 122 12.60 -10.13 -27.38
C SER A 122 12.55 -9.47 -28.75
N LEU A 123 13.46 -8.53 -29.06
CA LEU A 123 13.55 -7.98 -30.40
C LEU A 123 14.16 -8.98 -31.38
N LEU A 124 15.29 -9.58 -31.00
CA LEU A 124 16.00 -10.53 -31.87
C LEU A 124 15.18 -11.80 -32.16
N GLN A 125 14.30 -12.19 -31.24
CA GLN A 125 13.39 -13.33 -31.40
C GLN A 125 12.01 -12.94 -31.96
N HIS A 126 11.81 -11.68 -32.36
CA HIS A 126 10.54 -11.17 -32.88
C HIS A 126 9.34 -11.43 -31.93
N LYS A 127 9.55 -11.21 -30.63
CA LYS A 127 8.54 -11.37 -29.56
C LYS A 127 8.06 -10.02 -29.07
N MET A 128 6.75 -9.83 -28.96
CA MET A 128 6.15 -8.58 -28.48
C MET A 128 6.39 -8.30 -26.99
N SER A 129 6.73 -9.33 -26.20
CA SER A 129 7.03 -9.20 -24.78
C SER A 129 8.37 -9.82 -24.41
N SER A 130 9.07 -9.20 -23.46
CA SER A 130 10.24 -9.77 -22.79
C SER A 130 9.94 -11.07 -22.04
N TYR A 131 8.66 -11.32 -21.73
CA TYR A 131 8.22 -12.55 -21.09
C TYR A 131 8.03 -13.71 -22.06
N ASP A 132 8.02 -13.47 -23.37
CA ASP A 132 7.74 -14.49 -24.38
C ASP A 132 9.03 -15.03 -25.05
N ILE A 133 10.20 -14.69 -24.49
CA ILE A 133 11.52 -15.15 -24.94
C ILE A 133 11.83 -16.56 -24.43
N ASP A 134 12.71 -17.26 -25.13
CA ASP A 134 13.19 -18.60 -24.79
C ASP A 134 13.54 -18.81 -23.31
N THR A 135 14.24 -17.86 -22.68
CA THR A 135 14.66 -17.95 -21.28
C THR A 135 13.46 -18.11 -20.33
N PHE A 136 12.36 -17.39 -20.58
CA PHE A 136 11.13 -17.53 -19.79
C PHE A 136 10.30 -18.74 -20.22
N LEU A 137 10.27 -19.07 -21.52
CA LEU A 137 9.54 -20.25 -22.03
C LEU A 137 9.97 -21.54 -21.33
N HIS A 138 11.29 -21.74 -21.15
CA HIS A 138 11.81 -22.92 -20.45
C HIS A 138 11.34 -22.98 -18.98
N ILE A 139 11.26 -21.83 -18.31
CA ILE A 139 10.75 -21.75 -16.94
C ILE A 139 9.25 -22.08 -16.92
N TYR A 140 8.46 -21.51 -17.84
CA TYR A 140 7.02 -21.76 -17.90
C TYR A 140 6.67 -23.19 -18.23
N GLU A 141 7.39 -23.84 -19.16
CA GLU A 141 7.16 -25.25 -19.51
C GLU A 141 7.36 -26.13 -18.29
N ASN A 142 8.43 -25.91 -17.53
CA ASN A 142 8.68 -26.65 -16.31
C ASN A 142 7.62 -26.36 -15.23
N ILE A 143 7.21 -25.11 -15.06
CA ILE A 143 6.09 -24.76 -14.16
C ILE A 143 4.82 -25.49 -14.61
N TYR A 144 4.46 -25.40 -15.90
CA TYR A 144 3.27 -26.00 -16.49
C TYR A 144 3.20 -27.51 -16.21
N MET A 145 4.31 -28.23 -16.42
CA MET A 145 4.41 -29.66 -16.14
C MET A 145 4.20 -30.04 -14.67
N THR A 146 4.31 -29.08 -13.75
CA THR A 146 4.12 -29.29 -12.30
C THR A 146 2.79 -28.73 -11.78
N THR A 147 1.97 -28.14 -12.64
CA THR A 147 0.65 -27.61 -12.29
C THR A 147 -0.47 -28.45 -12.91
N ALA A 148 -1.68 -28.34 -12.37
CA ALA A 148 -2.86 -29.00 -12.92
C ALA A 148 -3.60 -28.14 -13.97
N VAL A 149 -3.05 -26.98 -14.35
CA VAL A 149 -3.69 -26.04 -15.26
C VAL A 149 -3.46 -26.46 -16.70
N THR A 150 -4.53 -26.53 -17.48
CA THR A 150 -4.51 -26.89 -18.91
C THR A 150 -4.33 -25.69 -19.83
N GLU A 151 -4.60 -24.48 -19.32
CA GLU A 151 -4.35 -23.23 -20.03
C GLU A 151 -2.85 -22.99 -20.17
N LYS A 152 -2.40 -22.71 -21.40
CA LYS A 152 -1.00 -22.44 -21.68
C LYS A 152 -0.61 -21.03 -21.20
N TYR A 153 0.65 -20.88 -20.84
CA TYR A 153 1.29 -19.63 -20.41
C TYR A 153 1.38 -18.54 -21.52
N CYS A 154 0.94 -18.85 -22.74
CA CYS A 154 1.02 -17.97 -23.90
C CYS A 154 -0.18 -17.01 -24.03
N GLN A 155 -0.12 -16.16 -25.06
CA GLN A 155 -1.20 -15.25 -25.46
C GLN A 155 -2.54 -15.97 -25.69
N PRO A 156 -3.69 -15.32 -25.40
CA PRO A 156 -3.83 -13.93 -24.97
C PRO A 156 -3.45 -13.71 -23.49
N ILE A 157 -3.04 -12.47 -23.16
CA ILE A 157 -2.83 -12.05 -21.77
C ILE A 157 -4.16 -12.22 -21.01
N ASN A 158 -4.13 -13.07 -19.99
CA ASN A 158 -5.22 -13.35 -19.07
C ASN A 158 -4.64 -13.59 -17.67
N THR A 159 -5.49 -13.86 -16.68
CA THR A 159 -5.06 -14.06 -15.30
C THR A 159 -4.07 -15.22 -15.15
N ILE A 160 -4.23 -16.29 -15.94
CA ILE A 160 -3.34 -17.45 -15.90
C ILE A 160 -1.97 -17.12 -16.49
N SER A 161 -1.89 -16.53 -17.68
CA SER A 161 -0.61 -16.15 -18.28
C SER A 161 0.09 -15.05 -17.47
N GLU A 162 -0.66 -14.16 -16.80
CA GLU A 162 -0.10 -13.24 -15.80
C GLU A 162 0.49 -14.00 -14.60
N ALA A 163 -0.20 -15.02 -14.08
CA ALA A 163 0.31 -15.83 -12.97
C ALA A 163 1.62 -16.54 -13.33
N TYR A 164 1.73 -17.12 -14.53
CA TYR A 164 2.98 -17.70 -15.02
C TYR A 164 4.11 -16.66 -15.03
N ARG A 165 3.86 -15.47 -15.57
CA ARG A 165 4.84 -14.37 -15.63
C ARG A 165 5.30 -13.93 -14.24
N VAL A 166 4.35 -13.72 -13.33
CA VAL A 166 4.65 -13.30 -11.95
C VAL A 166 5.48 -14.37 -11.22
N VAL A 167 5.08 -15.64 -11.32
CA VAL A 167 5.81 -16.73 -10.67
C VAL A 167 7.22 -16.86 -11.23
N ALA A 168 7.39 -16.86 -12.56
CA ALA A 168 8.69 -16.99 -13.19
C ALA A 168 9.64 -15.82 -12.88
N ASP A 169 9.13 -14.59 -12.89
CA ASP A 169 9.90 -13.41 -12.53
C ASP A 169 10.32 -13.43 -11.05
N HIS A 170 9.38 -13.78 -10.17
CA HIS A 170 9.65 -13.76 -8.74
C HIS A 170 10.55 -14.92 -8.31
N ILE A 171 10.41 -16.11 -8.90
CA ILE A 171 11.33 -17.22 -8.59
C ILE A 171 12.76 -16.90 -9.05
N ARG A 172 12.92 -16.20 -10.18
CA ARG A 172 14.22 -15.67 -10.62
C ARG A 172 14.80 -14.72 -9.57
N ALA A 173 14.06 -13.66 -9.22
CA ALA A 173 14.52 -12.67 -8.25
C ALA A 173 14.88 -13.29 -6.89
N LEU A 174 14.05 -14.21 -6.39
CA LEU A 174 14.27 -14.88 -5.11
C LEU A 174 15.49 -15.80 -5.16
N SER A 175 15.63 -16.62 -6.20
CA SER A 175 16.72 -17.60 -6.28
C SER A 175 18.08 -16.92 -6.39
N PHE A 176 18.20 -15.87 -7.21
CA PHE A 176 19.43 -15.07 -7.30
C PHE A 176 19.73 -14.36 -5.98
N ALA A 177 18.74 -13.70 -5.36
CA ALA A 177 18.96 -13.01 -4.09
C ALA A 177 19.41 -13.98 -2.99
N ILE A 178 18.84 -15.18 -2.93
CA ILE A 178 19.22 -16.20 -1.94
C ILE A 178 20.59 -16.80 -2.27
N ALA A 179 20.92 -16.99 -3.55
CA ALA A 179 22.26 -17.40 -3.97
C ALA A 179 23.33 -16.38 -3.51
N ASP A 180 23.01 -15.08 -3.57
CA ASP A 180 23.86 -13.99 -3.07
C ASP A 180 23.86 -13.86 -1.52
N GLY A 181 23.24 -14.81 -0.81
CA GLY A 181 23.24 -14.89 0.66
C GLY A 181 22.11 -14.10 1.35
N ALA A 182 21.08 -13.66 0.63
CA ALA A 182 19.90 -13.08 1.25
C ALA A 182 19.00 -14.14 1.89
N THR A 183 18.17 -13.70 2.85
CA THR A 183 17.16 -14.53 3.51
C THR A 183 15.87 -13.75 3.74
N PHE A 184 14.85 -14.43 4.25
CA PHE A 184 13.59 -13.80 4.65
C PHE A 184 13.66 -13.26 6.08
N GLY A 185 13.01 -12.12 6.31
CA GLY A 185 13.11 -11.41 7.58
C GLY A 185 12.07 -10.32 7.72
N GLU A 186 12.13 -9.57 8.82
CA GLU A 186 11.06 -8.64 9.22
C GLU A 186 11.27 -7.20 8.76
N LYS A 187 12.50 -6.82 8.37
CA LYS A 187 12.84 -5.43 8.07
C LYS A 187 13.71 -5.33 6.82
N GLY A 188 13.68 -4.16 6.19
CA GLY A 188 14.54 -3.82 5.06
C GLY A 188 14.41 -4.80 3.89
N ARG A 189 15.55 -5.21 3.32
CA ARG A 189 15.63 -6.08 2.14
C ARG A 189 14.99 -7.45 2.35
N GLU A 190 15.13 -8.02 3.55
CA GLU A 190 14.62 -9.36 3.86
C GLU A 190 13.09 -9.40 3.88
N GLN A 191 12.47 -8.31 4.34
CA GLN A 191 11.02 -8.12 4.26
C GLN A 191 10.56 -7.92 2.82
N ALA A 192 11.35 -7.21 2.00
CA ALA A 192 11.03 -7.03 0.59
C ALA A 192 11.04 -8.36 -0.17
N LEU A 193 12.05 -9.22 0.05
CA LEU A 193 12.10 -10.57 -0.52
C LEU A 193 10.93 -11.43 -0.05
N ARG A 194 10.55 -11.35 1.23
CA ARG A 194 9.38 -12.05 1.76
C ARG A 194 8.09 -11.64 1.04
N ARG A 195 7.90 -10.36 0.74
CA ARG A 195 6.74 -9.89 -0.03
C ARG A 195 6.74 -10.39 -1.47
N ILE A 196 7.91 -10.47 -2.12
CA ILE A 196 8.07 -11.08 -3.45
C ILE A 196 7.67 -12.56 -3.39
N PHE A 197 8.16 -13.29 -2.40
CA PHE A 197 7.79 -14.69 -2.18
C PHE A 197 6.28 -14.87 -1.96
N HIS A 198 5.67 -14.11 -1.05
CA HIS A 198 4.22 -14.16 -0.78
C HIS A 198 3.38 -13.84 -2.01
N ARG A 199 3.83 -12.90 -2.86
CA ARG A 199 3.17 -12.61 -4.14
C ARG A 199 3.25 -13.80 -5.10
N ALA A 200 4.43 -14.41 -5.25
CA ALA A 200 4.63 -15.55 -6.14
C ALA A 200 3.73 -16.74 -5.76
N ILE A 201 3.79 -17.16 -4.49
CA ILE A 201 3.00 -18.30 -4.01
C ILE A 201 1.49 -18.01 -4.02
N ARG A 202 1.06 -16.75 -3.82
CA ARG A 202 -0.35 -16.36 -3.97
C ARG A 202 -0.84 -16.62 -5.39
N TYR A 203 -0.14 -16.12 -6.42
CA TYR A 203 -0.51 -16.39 -7.82
C TYR A 203 -0.45 -17.88 -8.13
N ALA A 204 0.58 -18.58 -7.65
CA ALA A 204 0.71 -20.01 -7.84
C ALA A 204 -0.45 -20.80 -7.22
N MET A 205 -0.93 -20.45 -6.03
CA MET A 205 -2.02 -21.18 -5.37
C MET A 205 -3.40 -20.78 -5.91
N GLN A 206 -3.67 -19.49 -6.08
CA GLN A 206 -4.98 -18.99 -6.49
C GLN A 206 -5.27 -19.23 -7.97
N GLU A 207 -4.30 -18.91 -8.82
CA GLU A 207 -4.49 -18.93 -10.28
C GLU A 207 -4.01 -20.25 -10.88
N LEU A 208 -2.90 -20.80 -10.36
CA LEU A 208 -2.31 -22.03 -10.90
C LEU A 208 -2.68 -23.31 -10.13
N GLY A 209 -3.48 -23.20 -9.06
CA GLY A 209 -3.97 -24.35 -8.29
C GLY A 209 -2.86 -25.21 -7.66
N THR A 210 -1.69 -24.64 -7.43
CA THR A 210 -0.53 -25.35 -6.89
C THR A 210 -0.69 -25.67 -5.40
N LYS A 211 0.15 -26.59 -4.91
CA LYS A 211 0.21 -27.01 -3.51
C LYS A 211 1.64 -26.83 -2.98
N GLU A 212 1.77 -26.91 -1.67
CA GLU A 212 3.05 -26.87 -0.94
C GLU A 212 4.14 -27.72 -1.61
N GLY A 213 5.36 -27.18 -1.65
CA GLY A 213 6.53 -27.71 -2.35
C GLY A 213 6.62 -27.28 -3.82
N PHE A 214 5.76 -26.36 -4.28
CA PHE A 214 5.81 -25.84 -5.64
C PHE A 214 7.01 -24.92 -5.86
N MET A 215 7.37 -24.10 -4.87
CA MET A 215 8.44 -23.10 -5.05
C MET A 215 9.81 -23.77 -5.19
N ASN A 216 10.06 -24.88 -4.49
CA ASN A 216 11.24 -25.71 -4.69
C ASN A 216 11.34 -26.25 -6.13
N ARG A 217 10.25 -26.79 -6.68
CA ARG A 217 10.24 -27.29 -8.07
C ARG A 217 10.48 -26.16 -9.07
N ALA A 218 9.88 -24.99 -8.84
CA ALA A 218 10.12 -23.81 -9.66
C ALA A 218 11.59 -23.33 -9.59
N ALA A 219 12.19 -23.30 -8.40
CA ALA A 219 13.61 -22.96 -8.23
C ALA A 219 14.53 -23.96 -8.92
N THR A 220 14.27 -25.26 -8.78
CA THR A 220 15.02 -26.32 -9.46
C THR A 220 14.98 -26.15 -10.98
N SER A 221 13.80 -25.83 -11.51
CA SER A 221 13.61 -25.58 -12.94
C SER A 221 14.39 -24.37 -13.43
N LEU A 222 14.47 -23.33 -12.60
CA LEU A 222 15.29 -22.15 -12.87
C LEU A 222 16.78 -22.48 -12.89
N VAL A 223 17.27 -23.27 -11.92
CA VAL A 223 18.68 -23.69 -11.87
C VAL A 223 19.04 -24.50 -13.13
N MET A 224 18.13 -25.35 -13.60
CA MET A 224 18.32 -26.07 -14.88
C MET A 224 18.37 -25.12 -16.08
N ALA A 225 17.55 -24.07 -16.11
CA ALA A 225 17.49 -23.13 -17.23
C ALA A 225 18.66 -22.14 -17.26
N MET A 226 19.19 -21.73 -16.11
CA MET A 226 20.15 -20.62 -16.00
C MET A 226 21.50 -20.99 -15.37
N GLY A 227 21.61 -22.15 -14.74
CA GLY A 227 22.79 -22.55 -13.96
C GLY A 227 24.04 -22.86 -14.78
N ASP A 228 23.95 -22.97 -16.11
CA ASP A 228 25.13 -23.08 -16.97
C ASP A 228 25.89 -21.76 -17.09
N VAL A 229 25.16 -20.64 -17.06
CA VAL A 229 25.74 -19.29 -17.12
C VAL A 229 26.04 -18.78 -15.70
N PHE A 230 25.12 -19.00 -14.77
CA PHE A 230 25.19 -18.51 -13.39
C PHE A 230 25.46 -19.69 -12.44
N GLN A 231 26.74 -20.04 -12.27
CA GLN A 231 27.15 -21.21 -11.49
C GLN A 231 26.76 -21.10 -10.01
N GLU A 232 26.67 -19.89 -9.49
CA GLU A 232 26.20 -19.59 -8.12
C GLU A 232 24.80 -20.17 -7.84
N LEU A 233 23.94 -20.28 -8.85
CA LEU A 233 22.62 -20.92 -8.70
C LEU A 233 22.73 -22.44 -8.46
N LYS A 234 23.71 -23.10 -9.10
CA LYS A 234 23.98 -24.54 -8.88
C LYS A 234 24.66 -24.76 -7.55
N GLU A 235 25.66 -23.95 -7.24
CA GLU A 235 26.44 -24.03 -6.00
C GLU A 235 25.55 -23.84 -4.75
N HIS A 236 24.53 -22.98 -4.86
CA HIS A 236 23.63 -22.66 -3.74
C HIS A 236 22.24 -23.29 -3.85
N GLN A 237 22.00 -24.22 -4.79
CA GLN A 237 20.68 -24.80 -5.05
C GLN A 237 20.02 -25.38 -3.79
N GLU A 238 20.75 -26.16 -2.99
CA GLU A 238 20.21 -26.77 -1.76
C GLU A 238 19.75 -25.70 -0.75
N ASN A 239 20.51 -24.61 -0.61
CA ASN A 239 20.17 -23.51 0.29
C ASN A 239 18.96 -22.72 -0.20
N ILE A 240 18.89 -22.44 -1.51
CA ILE A 240 17.74 -21.80 -2.16
C ILE A 240 16.47 -22.60 -1.87
N ILE A 241 16.51 -23.91 -2.15
CA ILE A 241 15.39 -24.82 -1.92
C ILE A 241 14.95 -24.81 -0.45
N LYS A 242 15.91 -24.96 0.47
CA LYS A 242 15.62 -25.01 1.91
C LYS A 242 14.90 -23.75 2.39
N ILE A 243 15.42 -22.57 2.04
CA ILE A 243 14.84 -21.28 2.48
C ILE A 243 13.44 -21.09 1.90
N LEU A 244 13.22 -21.46 0.64
CA LEU A 244 11.90 -21.38 0.01
C LEU A 244 10.90 -22.33 0.66
N ASP A 245 11.29 -23.59 0.93
CA ASP A 245 10.40 -24.59 1.55
C ASP A 245 9.98 -24.20 2.97
N GLU A 246 10.90 -23.65 3.78
CA GLU A 246 10.60 -23.20 5.15
C GLU A 246 9.54 -22.08 5.19
N GLU A 247 9.64 -21.11 4.28
CA GLU A 247 8.66 -20.03 4.17
C GLU A 247 7.34 -20.52 3.51
N GLU A 248 7.42 -21.42 2.52
CA GLU A 248 6.25 -22.02 1.84
C GLU A 248 5.36 -22.77 2.84
N ALA A 249 5.93 -23.64 3.67
CA ALA A 249 5.20 -24.44 4.66
C ALA A 249 4.44 -23.60 5.69
N THR A 250 4.96 -22.41 6.00
CA THR A 250 4.29 -21.45 6.89
C THR A 250 3.18 -20.71 6.14
N PHE A 251 3.47 -20.23 4.94
CA PHE A 251 2.58 -19.36 4.19
C PHE A 251 1.39 -20.07 3.54
N CYS A 252 1.58 -21.27 2.99
CA CYS A 252 0.52 -22.05 2.33
C CYS A 252 -0.69 -22.27 3.26
N LYS A 253 -0.45 -22.45 4.56
CA LYS A 253 -1.51 -22.58 5.57
C LYS A 253 -2.35 -21.30 5.68
N THR A 254 -1.69 -20.14 5.74
CA THR A 254 -2.38 -18.84 5.76
C THR A 254 -3.15 -18.60 4.48
N MET A 255 -2.53 -18.88 3.33
CA MET A 255 -3.14 -18.69 2.02
C MET A 255 -4.38 -19.57 1.83
N GLN A 256 -4.34 -20.82 2.29
CA GLN A 256 -5.50 -21.72 2.26
C GLN A 256 -6.67 -21.14 3.06
N LEU A 257 -6.43 -20.53 4.22
CA LEU A 257 -7.50 -19.88 5.00
C LEU A 257 -8.10 -18.68 4.25
N ILE A 258 -7.30 -17.92 3.50
CA ILE A 258 -7.78 -16.80 2.68
C ILE A 258 -8.61 -17.32 1.49
N MET A 259 -8.20 -18.42 0.88
CA MET A 259 -8.97 -19.07 -0.17
C MET A 259 -10.30 -19.61 0.38
N ASP A 260 -10.29 -20.26 1.55
CA ASP A 260 -11.49 -20.76 2.22
C ASP A 260 -12.47 -19.63 2.57
N LEU A 261 -11.96 -18.48 3.04
CA LEU A 261 -12.75 -17.26 3.30
C LEU A 261 -13.48 -16.76 2.04
N SER A 262 -12.81 -16.84 0.89
CA SER A 262 -13.26 -16.23 -0.37
C SER A 262 -14.06 -17.19 -1.24
N ASN A 263 -14.09 -18.48 -0.89
CA ASN A 263 -14.74 -19.52 -1.66
C ASN A 263 -16.27 -19.49 -1.46
N GLU A 264 -17.00 -19.10 -2.51
CA GLU A 264 -18.47 -19.05 -2.49
C GLU A 264 -19.13 -20.42 -2.31
N LYS A 265 -18.42 -21.52 -2.63
CA LYS A 265 -18.90 -22.90 -2.43
C LYS A 265 -18.57 -23.46 -1.05
N ALA A 266 -17.75 -22.76 -0.25
CA ALA A 266 -17.41 -23.21 1.09
C ALA A 266 -18.62 -23.05 2.02
N THR A 267 -18.81 -24.00 2.93
CA THR A 267 -19.87 -23.92 3.95
C THR A 267 -19.60 -22.75 4.89
N ASP A 268 -20.65 -22.21 5.51
CA ASP A 268 -20.54 -21.14 6.52
C ASP A 268 -19.60 -21.54 7.66
N GLN A 269 -19.56 -22.83 8.01
CA GLN A 269 -18.67 -23.35 9.04
C GLN A 269 -17.19 -23.28 8.65
N ILE A 270 -16.86 -23.55 7.38
CA ILE A 270 -15.48 -23.43 6.86
C ILE A 270 -15.07 -21.96 6.87
N ARG A 271 -15.92 -21.07 6.34
CA ARG A 271 -15.65 -19.62 6.31
C ARG A 271 -15.48 -19.05 7.72
N ALA A 272 -16.37 -19.38 8.66
CA ALA A 272 -16.26 -18.96 10.05
C ALA A 272 -14.97 -19.46 10.71
N LYS A 273 -14.57 -20.71 10.45
CA LYS A 273 -13.29 -21.26 10.94
C LYS A 273 -12.10 -20.49 10.37
N ALA A 274 -12.13 -20.15 9.08
CA ALA A 274 -11.10 -19.36 8.42
C ALA A 274 -10.97 -17.96 9.03
N VAL A 275 -12.08 -17.22 9.14
CA VAL A 275 -12.14 -15.90 9.80
C VAL A 275 -11.57 -15.97 11.22
N ASN A 276 -11.97 -16.98 11.99
CA ASN A 276 -11.52 -17.14 13.37
C ASN A 276 -10.01 -17.36 13.48
N LYS A 277 -9.43 -18.16 12.59
CA LYS A 277 -7.98 -18.40 12.56
C LYS A 277 -7.21 -17.17 12.09
N LEU A 278 -7.63 -16.58 10.97
CA LEU A 278 -7.04 -15.36 10.41
C LEU A 278 -7.00 -14.22 11.42
N PHE A 279 -8.09 -14.02 12.17
CA PHE A 279 -8.17 -12.98 13.17
C PHE A 279 -7.27 -13.26 14.40
N LYS A 280 -7.16 -14.52 14.84
CA LYS A 280 -6.40 -14.88 16.05
C LYS A 280 -4.90 -14.95 15.84
N GLU A 281 -4.46 -15.51 14.71
CA GLU A 281 -3.05 -15.88 14.50
C GLU A 281 -2.17 -14.70 14.06
N LYS A 282 -2.75 -13.49 13.86
CA LYS A 282 -2.04 -12.23 13.57
C LYS A 282 -0.90 -12.41 12.55
N TYR A 283 -1.22 -13.02 11.42
CA TYR A 283 -0.24 -13.29 10.37
C TYR A 283 0.43 -11.99 9.90
N LYS A 284 1.74 -12.07 9.63
CA LYS A 284 2.49 -10.97 9.01
C LYS A 284 1.94 -10.70 7.62
N ASP A 285 1.89 -9.42 7.26
CA ASP A 285 1.38 -8.95 5.96
C ASP A 285 -0.08 -9.34 5.64
N LEU A 286 -0.85 -9.82 6.64
CA LEU A 286 -2.23 -10.28 6.46
C LEU A 286 -3.12 -9.26 5.75
N ALA A 287 -2.94 -7.97 6.04
CA ALA A 287 -3.67 -6.90 5.36
C ALA A 287 -3.45 -6.94 3.84
N HIS A 288 -2.20 -7.03 3.39
CA HIS A 288 -1.87 -7.08 1.97
C HIS A 288 -2.35 -8.39 1.34
N LEU A 289 -2.25 -9.50 2.07
CA LEU A 289 -2.76 -10.79 1.59
C LEU A 289 -4.27 -10.75 1.39
N LEU A 290 -5.03 -10.24 2.36
CA LEU A 290 -6.48 -10.09 2.27
C LEU A 290 -6.91 -9.07 1.22
N TRP A 291 -6.09 -8.07 0.91
CA TRP A 291 -6.40 -7.08 -0.12
C TRP A 291 -6.15 -7.61 -1.53
N TYR A 292 -4.98 -8.20 -1.77
CA TYR A 292 -4.57 -8.64 -3.10
C TYR A 292 -5.05 -10.04 -3.48
N SER A 293 -5.53 -10.82 -2.52
CA SER A 293 -6.15 -12.12 -2.83
C SER A 293 -7.50 -11.92 -3.47
N GLN A 294 -7.75 -12.64 -4.57
CA GLN A 294 -9.01 -12.51 -5.28
C GLN A 294 -10.20 -12.86 -4.37
N GLY A 295 -11.20 -11.97 -4.34
CA GLY A 295 -12.48 -12.20 -3.66
C GLY A 295 -12.48 -12.00 -2.15
N SER A 296 -11.33 -11.96 -1.45
CA SER A 296 -11.29 -11.90 0.02
C SER A 296 -11.91 -10.63 0.59
N ALA A 297 -11.48 -9.46 0.13
CA ALA A 297 -12.04 -8.19 0.60
C ALA A 297 -13.54 -8.06 0.27
N SER A 298 -13.95 -8.53 -0.91
CA SER A 298 -15.36 -8.56 -1.33
C SER A 298 -16.19 -9.49 -0.44
N SER A 299 -15.68 -10.67 -0.11
CA SER A 299 -16.36 -11.64 0.76
C SER A 299 -16.54 -11.11 2.18
N LEU A 300 -15.52 -10.46 2.75
CA LEU A 300 -15.63 -9.74 4.03
C LEU A 300 -16.75 -8.69 3.97
N PHE A 301 -16.72 -7.86 2.93
CA PHE A 301 -17.68 -6.78 2.74
C PHE A 301 -19.11 -7.30 2.56
N LYS A 302 -19.32 -8.27 1.68
CA LYS A 302 -20.63 -8.89 1.41
C LYS A 302 -21.23 -9.42 2.70
N GLU A 303 -20.47 -10.17 3.52
CA GLU A 303 -21.03 -10.76 4.73
C GLU A 303 -21.41 -9.69 5.79
N ILE A 304 -20.63 -8.62 5.90
CA ILE A 304 -20.97 -7.47 6.76
C ILE A 304 -22.24 -6.77 6.24
N ALA A 305 -22.33 -6.50 4.93
CA ALA A 305 -23.45 -5.80 4.32
C ALA A 305 -24.78 -6.58 4.39
N HIS A 306 -24.74 -7.91 4.38
CA HIS A 306 -25.93 -8.76 4.54
C HIS A 306 -26.37 -8.92 6.01
N THR A 307 -25.60 -8.37 6.95
CA THR A 307 -25.94 -8.42 8.37
C THR A 307 -26.68 -7.14 8.77
N SER A 308 -27.84 -7.30 9.40
CA SER A 308 -28.59 -6.18 9.98
C SER A 308 -28.43 -6.12 11.51
N PRO A 309 -28.40 -4.91 12.12
CA PRO A 309 -28.45 -4.78 13.57
C PRO A 309 -29.77 -5.35 14.11
N SER A 310 -29.69 -6.18 15.14
CA SER A 310 -30.87 -6.79 15.79
C SER A 310 -30.68 -6.86 17.31
N PRO A 311 -31.71 -6.53 18.12
CA PRO A 311 -31.65 -6.76 19.56
C PRO A 311 -31.59 -8.25 19.94
N THR A 312 -31.97 -9.16 19.03
CA THR A 312 -31.90 -10.62 19.22
C THR A 312 -30.62 -11.25 18.66
N LEU A 313 -29.60 -10.43 18.37
CA LEU A 313 -28.32 -10.91 17.84
C LEU A 313 -27.64 -11.86 18.84
N THR A 314 -27.37 -13.09 18.40
CA THR A 314 -26.70 -14.09 19.25
C THR A 314 -25.23 -13.74 19.47
N TRP A 315 -24.66 -14.22 20.58
CA TRP A 315 -23.25 -14.01 20.91
C TRP A 315 -22.31 -14.58 19.83
N ASP A 316 -22.62 -15.76 19.28
CA ASP A 316 -21.78 -16.38 18.25
C ASP A 316 -21.79 -15.58 16.94
N ARG A 317 -22.95 -15.09 16.51
CA ARG A 317 -23.06 -14.26 15.31
C ARG A 317 -22.35 -12.92 15.52
N ALA A 318 -22.53 -12.28 16.68
CA ALA A 318 -21.82 -11.04 17.03
C ALA A 318 -20.29 -11.22 17.02
N ASN A 319 -19.77 -12.32 17.58
CA ASN A 319 -18.35 -12.63 17.54
C ASN A 319 -17.83 -12.80 16.12
N HIS A 320 -18.58 -13.50 15.27
CA HIS A 320 -18.21 -13.69 13.87
C HIS A 320 -18.13 -12.35 13.12
N ILE A 321 -19.17 -11.51 13.23
CA ILE A 321 -19.19 -10.17 12.62
C ILE A 321 -18.05 -9.29 13.14
N SER A 322 -17.82 -9.29 14.46
CA SER A 322 -16.73 -8.53 15.07
C SER A 322 -15.35 -8.93 14.52
N ARG A 323 -15.13 -10.23 14.27
CA ARG A 323 -13.88 -10.72 13.65
C ARG A 323 -13.77 -10.32 12.18
N LEU A 324 -14.86 -10.37 11.41
CA LEU A 324 -14.88 -9.86 10.04
C LEU A 324 -14.51 -8.38 9.99
N LEU A 325 -15.14 -7.56 10.85
CA LEU A 325 -14.83 -6.13 10.99
C LEU A 325 -13.37 -5.93 11.40
N GLY A 326 -12.85 -6.74 12.33
CA GLY A 326 -11.44 -6.70 12.71
C GLY A 326 -10.46 -7.04 11.58
N LEU A 327 -10.78 -7.99 10.71
CA LEU A 327 -10.01 -8.23 9.48
C LEU A 327 -10.12 -7.05 8.51
N LEU A 328 -11.31 -6.43 8.41
CA LEU A 328 -11.55 -5.27 7.58
C LEU A 328 -10.77 -4.03 8.07
N VAL A 329 -10.61 -3.84 9.39
CA VAL A 329 -9.71 -2.84 9.99
C VAL A 329 -8.28 -3.00 9.45
N CYS A 330 -7.78 -4.24 9.38
CA CYS A 330 -6.45 -4.50 8.83
C CYS A 330 -6.37 -4.10 7.35
N VAL A 331 -7.37 -4.47 6.54
CA VAL A 331 -7.38 -4.14 5.10
C VAL A 331 -7.51 -2.63 4.87
N ALA A 332 -8.40 -1.95 5.61
CA ALA A 332 -8.61 -0.50 5.52
C ALA A 332 -7.39 0.33 5.99
N ALA A 333 -6.39 -0.29 6.61
CA ALA A 333 -5.13 0.36 6.92
C ALA A 333 -4.29 0.63 5.65
N ILE A 334 -4.49 -0.15 4.59
CA ILE A 334 -3.82 0.02 3.29
C ILE A 334 -4.41 1.26 2.59
N PRO A 335 -3.59 2.24 2.16
CA PRO A 335 -4.07 3.48 1.55
C PRO A 335 -5.00 3.28 0.35
N GLU A 336 -4.63 2.39 -0.57
CA GLU A 336 -5.40 2.11 -1.79
C GLU A 336 -6.75 1.46 -1.43
N ALA A 337 -6.73 0.49 -0.52
CA ALA A 337 -7.94 -0.18 -0.05
C ALA A 337 -8.90 0.78 0.65
N ARG A 338 -8.36 1.69 1.48
CA ARG A 338 -9.14 2.72 2.17
C ARG A 338 -9.93 3.57 1.19
N VAL A 339 -9.27 4.11 0.17
CA VAL A 339 -9.92 4.94 -0.84
C VAL A 339 -11.00 4.14 -1.57
N THR A 340 -10.71 2.91 -1.98
CA THR A 340 -11.72 2.05 -2.61
C THR A 340 -12.94 1.80 -1.70
N PHE A 341 -12.74 1.54 -0.41
CA PHE A 341 -13.84 1.34 0.52
C PHE A 341 -14.69 2.59 0.73
N LEU A 342 -14.09 3.79 0.75
CA LEU A 342 -14.82 5.05 0.83
C LEU A 342 -15.74 5.22 -0.38
N HIS A 343 -15.23 4.98 -1.59
CA HIS A 343 -16.01 5.06 -2.82
C HIS A 343 -17.09 3.97 -2.91
N ALA A 344 -16.85 2.79 -2.32
CA ALA A 344 -17.84 1.73 -2.23
C ALA A 344 -18.93 1.96 -1.16
N GLY A 345 -18.84 3.05 -0.37
CA GLY A 345 -19.83 3.39 0.65
C GLY A 345 -19.76 2.51 1.89
N LEU A 346 -18.61 1.89 2.20
CA LEU A 346 -18.46 1.00 3.36
C LEU A 346 -18.96 1.64 4.66
N GLN A 347 -18.62 2.90 4.87
CA GLN A 347 -19.04 3.66 6.04
C GLN A 347 -20.57 3.67 6.22
N ASP A 348 -21.34 3.69 5.14
CA ASP A 348 -22.81 3.78 5.20
C ASP A 348 -23.43 2.46 5.69
N TYR A 349 -22.79 1.33 5.42
CA TYR A 349 -23.19 0.00 5.94
C TYR A 349 -22.86 -0.18 7.43
N LEU A 350 -21.92 0.59 7.97
CA LEU A 350 -21.51 0.50 9.37
C LEU A 350 -22.39 1.36 10.29
N VAL A 351 -22.93 2.47 9.77
CA VAL A 351 -23.77 3.42 10.52
C VAL A 351 -24.91 2.73 11.29
N PRO A 352 -25.69 1.78 10.72
CA PRO A 352 -26.76 1.10 11.46
C PRO A 352 -26.30 0.39 12.73
N PHE A 353 -25.09 -0.17 12.75
CA PHE A 353 -24.52 -0.79 13.96
C PHE A 353 -24.10 0.25 14.99
N VAL A 354 -23.54 1.37 14.52
CA VAL A 354 -23.08 2.48 15.37
C VAL A 354 -24.25 3.14 16.12
N VAL A 355 -25.35 3.41 15.43
CA VAL A 355 -26.51 4.13 15.99
C VAL A 355 -27.55 3.23 16.67
N SER A 356 -27.30 1.92 16.73
CA SER A 356 -28.19 0.97 17.42
C SER A 356 -28.39 1.35 18.88
N THR A 357 -29.64 1.34 19.34
CA THR A 357 -30.03 1.67 20.72
C THR A 357 -29.90 0.49 21.69
N SER A 358 -29.61 -0.71 21.18
CA SER A 358 -29.46 -1.92 22.02
C SER A 358 -28.22 -1.82 22.91
N LYS A 359 -28.40 -2.06 24.20
CA LYS A 359 -27.32 -2.12 25.21
C LYS A 359 -26.86 -3.56 25.49
N GLU A 360 -27.36 -4.53 24.73
CA GLU A 360 -26.98 -5.93 24.87
C GLU A 360 -25.53 -6.14 24.46
N LYS A 361 -24.80 -6.97 25.21
CA LYS A 361 -23.37 -7.24 24.98
C LYS A 361 -23.02 -7.66 23.54
N PRO A 362 -23.80 -8.54 22.86
CA PRO A 362 -23.54 -8.88 21.46
C PRO A 362 -23.56 -7.67 20.53
N MET A 363 -24.50 -6.74 20.72
CA MET A 363 -24.57 -5.53 19.90
C MET A 363 -23.46 -4.55 20.24
N GLU A 364 -23.07 -4.42 21.51
CA GLU A 364 -21.94 -3.59 21.91
C GLU A 364 -20.63 -4.04 21.26
N LEU A 365 -20.40 -5.35 21.18
CA LEU A 365 -19.24 -5.93 20.52
C LEU A 365 -19.15 -5.53 19.04
N VAL A 366 -20.29 -5.60 18.32
CA VAL A 366 -20.34 -5.21 16.90
C VAL A 366 -20.24 -3.70 16.74
N ARG A 367 -20.85 -2.90 17.63
CA ARG A 367 -20.73 -1.44 17.63
C ARG A 367 -19.27 -1.01 17.75
N ASN A 368 -18.55 -1.56 18.73
CA ASN A 368 -17.13 -1.30 18.95
C ASN A 368 -16.31 -1.62 17.69
N ALA A 369 -16.49 -2.83 17.13
CA ALA A 369 -15.75 -3.23 15.94
C ALA A 369 -16.07 -2.36 14.70
N SER A 370 -17.31 -1.90 14.54
CA SER A 370 -17.70 -0.97 13.47
C SER A 370 -17.06 0.39 13.64
N LEU A 371 -17.00 0.91 14.88
CA LEU A 371 -16.29 2.15 15.19
C LEU A 371 -14.79 2.03 14.92
N ASP A 372 -14.16 0.88 15.17
CA ASP A 372 -12.74 0.66 14.85
C ASP A 372 -12.47 0.73 13.32
N VAL A 373 -13.38 0.22 12.49
CA VAL A 373 -13.27 0.37 11.04
C VAL A 373 -13.38 1.85 10.65
N LEU A 374 -14.40 2.56 11.16
CA LEU A 374 -14.58 4.00 10.89
C LEU A 374 -13.37 4.83 11.37
N MET A 375 -12.79 4.47 12.51
CA MET A 375 -11.57 5.09 13.02
C MET A 375 -10.42 4.98 12.03
N VAL A 376 -10.18 3.80 11.46
CA VAL A 376 -9.11 3.61 10.47
C VAL A 376 -9.36 4.40 9.20
N LEU A 377 -10.62 4.53 8.76
CA LEU A 377 -10.97 5.35 7.61
C LEU A 377 -10.69 6.84 7.85
N VAL A 378 -10.96 7.33 9.06
CA VAL A 378 -10.80 8.76 9.42
C VAL A 378 -9.38 9.10 9.91
N LYS A 379 -8.58 8.13 10.35
CA LYS A 379 -7.26 8.33 10.97
C LYS A 379 -6.30 9.19 10.14
N VAL A 380 -6.41 9.14 8.81
CA VAL A 380 -5.56 9.84 7.84
C VAL A 380 -6.30 10.98 7.12
N ALA A 381 -7.29 11.59 7.78
CA ALA A 381 -8.14 12.65 7.22
C ALA A 381 -7.38 13.72 6.42
N ASP A 382 -6.22 14.16 6.90
CA ASP A 382 -5.41 15.20 6.24
C ASP A 382 -4.76 14.72 4.94
N ALA A 383 -4.46 13.44 4.82
CA ALA A 383 -3.88 12.84 3.62
C ALA A 383 -4.95 12.44 2.58
N LEU A 384 -6.23 12.48 2.94
CA LEU A 384 -7.34 12.08 2.06
C LEU A 384 -7.78 13.18 1.10
N GLY A 385 -7.24 14.40 1.15
CA GLY A 385 -7.59 15.44 0.17
C GLY A 385 -9.10 15.60 -0.08
N ASP A 386 -9.53 15.37 -1.32
CA ASP A 386 -10.94 15.48 -1.72
C ASP A 386 -11.81 14.30 -1.27
N GLU A 387 -11.23 13.12 -1.10
CA GLU A 387 -11.88 11.90 -0.64
C GLU A 387 -12.42 12.06 0.79
N PHE A 388 -11.83 12.95 1.60
CA PHE A 388 -12.36 13.28 2.93
C PHE A 388 -13.80 13.82 2.89
N LYS A 389 -14.22 14.45 1.77
CA LYS A 389 -15.60 14.93 1.59
C LYS A 389 -16.61 13.77 1.59
N ILE A 390 -16.20 12.55 1.23
CA ILE A 390 -17.05 11.35 1.29
C ILE A 390 -17.40 11.04 2.74
N LEU A 391 -16.39 11.00 3.63
CA LEU A 391 -16.57 10.75 5.06
C LEU A 391 -17.51 11.77 5.72
N ILE A 392 -17.35 13.04 5.37
CA ILE A 392 -18.21 14.13 5.84
C ILE A 392 -19.67 13.93 5.37
N ARG A 393 -19.89 13.52 4.11
CA ARG A 393 -21.24 13.31 3.54
C ARG A 393 -21.95 12.11 4.15
N SER A 394 -21.21 11.08 4.56
CA SER A 394 -21.73 9.84 5.15
C SER A 394 -22.25 9.96 6.59
N LYS A 395 -22.43 11.18 7.12
CA LYS A 395 -22.98 11.45 8.46
C LYS A 395 -22.28 10.68 9.60
N ILE A 396 -20.99 10.41 9.44
CA ILE A 396 -20.20 9.67 10.44
C ILE A 396 -20.14 10.46 11.74
N LEU A 397 -19.98 11.79 11.66
CA LEU A 397 -19.96 12.69 12.80
C LEU A 397 -21.26 12.57 13.61
N GLU A 398 -22.39 12.75 12.94
CA GLU A 398 -23.73 12.68 13.54
C GLU A 398 -23.99 11.28 14.14
N SER A 399 -23.52 10.22 13.46
CA SER A 399 -23.64 8.84 13.94
C SER A 399 -22.82 8.59 15.21
N CYS A 400 -21.58 9.10 15.27
CA CYS A 400 -20.75 9.03 16.47
C CYS A 400 -21.41 9.76 17.64
N LEU A 401 -21.91 10.98 17.43
CA LEU A 401 -22.59 11.77 18.47
C LEU A 401 -23.83 11.05 19.03
N ARG A 402 -24.65 10.44 18.16
CA ARG A 402 -25.82 9.65 18.57
C ARG A 402 -25.47 8.39 19.34
N SER A 403 -24.29 7.81 19.13
CA SER A 403 -23.84 6.61 19.84
C SER A 403 -23.38 6.89 21.28
N LEU A 404 -22.92 8.11 21.58
CA LEU A 404 -22.30 8.47 22.87
C LEU A 404 -23.18 8.15 24.10
N PRO A 405 -24.49 8.44 24.13
CA PRO A 405 -25.33 8.18 25.30
C PRO A 405 -25.64 6.68 25.52
N VAL A 406 -25.46 5.85 24.49
CA VAL A 406 -25.87 4.44 24.50
C VAL A 406 -24.69 3.50 24.75
N GLY A 407 -23.57 3.71 24.03
CA GLY A 407 -22.44 2.78 24.03
C GLY A 407 -21.74 2.65 25.37
N ASP A 408 -20.90 1.63 25.50
CA ASP A 408 -20.02 1.45 26.65
C ASP A 408 -18.80 2.41 26.61
N TYR A 409 -17.92 2.30 27.60
CA TYR A 409 -16.70 3.13 27.64
C TYR A 409 -15.84 2.98 26.37
N GLY A 410 -15.71 1.76 25.84
CA GLY A 410 -14.92 1.49 24.62
C GLY A 410 -15.52 2.21 23.42
N SER A 411 -16.83 2.06 23.20
CA SER A 411 -17.53 2.69 22.07
C SER A 411 -17.48 4.19 22.16
N ARG A 412 -17.71 4.75 23.36
CA ARG A 412 -17.61 6.19 23.59
C ARG A 412 -16.21 6.71 23.28
N LEU A 413 -15.16 6.03 23.75
CA LEU A 413 -13.79 6.46 23.52
C LEU A 413 -13.44 6.49 22.03
N VAL A 414 -13.79 5.44 21.29
CA VAL A 414 -13.51 5.39 19.84
C VAL A 414 -14.34 6.44 19.09
N ALA A 415 -15.63 6.59 19.42
CA ALA A 415 -16.48 7.62 18.82
C ALA A 415 -15.95 9.05 19.07
N VAL A 416 -15.51 9.36 20.29
CA VAL A 416 -14.89 10.66 20.61
C VAL A 416 -13.59 10.86 19.84
N ARG A 417 -12.77 9.82 19.68
CA ARG A 417 -11.54 9.92 18.87
C ARG A 417 -11.84 10.09 17.38
N ILE A 418 -12.96 9.57 16.86
CA ILE A 418 -13.39 9.82 15.47
C ILE A 418 -13.75 11.30 15.34
N ILE A 419 -14.55 11.82 16.28
CA ILE A 419 -14.90 13.25 16.35
C ILE A 419 -13.62 14.11 16.41
N GLU A 420 -12.66 13.73 17.26
CA GLU A 420 -11.34 14.38 17.36
C GLU A 420 -10.64 14.43 16.00
N LYS A 421 -10.54 13.29 15.29
CA LYS A 421 -9.90 13.25 13.97
C LYS A 421 -10.61 14.09 12.91
N ILE A 422 -11.95 14.16 12.93
CA ILE A 422 -12.71 15.04 12.04
C ILE A 422 -12.40 16.51 12.36
N ILE A 423 -12.40 16.91 13.64
CA ILE A 423 -12.15 18.30 14.07
C ILE A 423 -10.70 18.73 13.79
N PHE A 424 -9.74 17.81 13.84
CA PHE A 424 -8.35 18.12 13.55
C PHE A 424 -8.09 18.38 12.07
N SER A 425 -8.87 17.75 11.18
CA SER A 425 -8.83 18.02 9.75
C SER A 425 -9.34 19.41 9.41
N GLY A 426 -8.66 20.12 8.52
CA GLY A 426 -9.07 21.46 8.08
C GLY A 426 -10.49 21.50 7.49
N LEU A 427 -10.82 20.55 6.60
CA LEU A 427 -12.15 20.42 6.02
C LEU A 427 -13.20 20.02 7.06
N GLY A 428 -12.83 19.15 7.99
CA GLY A 428 -13.76 18.68 9.03
C GLY A 428 -14.06 19.76 10.06
N LEU A 429 -13.06 20.55 10.47
CA LEU A 429 -13.24 21.72 11.32
C LEU A 429 -14.21 22.73 10.68
N GLN A 430 -13.97 23.09 9.41
CA GLN A 430 -14.86 23.98 8.65
C GLN A 430 -16.29 23.42 8.60
N TYR A 431 -16.43 22.13 8.31
CA TYR A 431 -17.73 21.48 8.29
C TYR A 431 -18.46 21.57 9.63
N VAL A 432 -17.76 21.38 10.76
CA VAL A 432 -18.37 21.54 12.10
C VAL A 432 -18.78 22.99 12.36
N THR A 433 -17.91 23.95 12.06
CA THR A 433 -18.14 25.36 12.47
C THR A 433 -19.01 26.17 11.53
N MET A 434 -19.22 25.73 10.29
CA MET A 434 -20.11 26.41 9.33
C MET A 434 -21.60 26.31 9.70
N ASN A 435 -21.99 25.33 10.52
CA ASN A 435 -23.37 25.12 10.95
C ASN A 435 -23.46 25.16 12.48
N ARG A 436 -24.24 26.11 13.02
CA ARG A 436 -24.38 26.30 14.47
C ARG A 436 -25.02 25.12 15.18
N ASP A 437 -26.01 24.46 14.56
CA ASP A 437 -26.65 23.29 15.15
C ASP A 437 -25.65 22.14 15.28
N ARG A 438 -24.83 21.91 14.26
CA ARG A 438 -23.76 20.90 14.30
C ARG A 438 -22.69 21.22 15.34
N LEU A 439 -22.26 22.47 15.43
CA LEU A 439 -21.31 22.91 16.46
C LEU A 439 -21.89 22.69 17.87
N PHE A 440 -23.18 22.99 18.05
CA PHE A 440 -23.89 22.72 19.30
C PHE A 440 -23.94 21.23 19.62
N GLU A 441 -24.31 20.38 18.65
CA GLU A 441 -24.34 18.92 18.85
C GLU A 441 -22.96 18.36 19.24
N VAL A 442 -21.89 18.80 18.56
CA VAL A 442 -20.51 18.39 18.86
C VAL A 442 -20.10 18.82 20.27
N THR A 443 -20.26 20.10 20.60
CA THR A 443 -19.88 20.63 21.93
C THR A 443 -20.70 19.99 23.05
N HIS A 444 -22.01 19.82 22.85
CA HIS A 444 -22.88 19.12 23.79
C HIS A 444 -22.45 17.67 24.01
N GLY A 445 -22.15 16.92 22.94
CA GLY A 445 -21.64 15.56 23.02
C GLY A 445 -20.32 15.47 23.80
N LEU A 446 -19.38 16.39 23.54
CA LEU A 446 -18.11 16.47 24.26
C LEU A 446 -18.32 16.78 25.76
N PHE A 447 -19.26 17.66 26.09
CA PHE A 447 -19.59 17.97 27.48
C PHE A 447 -20.27 16.81 28.20
N LEU A 448 -21.16 16.08 27.51
CA LEU A 448 -21.75 14.85 28.03
C LEU A 448 -20.64 13.87 28.40
N MET A 449 -19.68 13.63 27.49
CA MET A 449 -18.56 12.73 27.76
C MET A 449 -17.69 13.20 28.92
N ALA A 450 -17.39 14.50 29.01
CA ALA A 450 -16.66 15.07 30.14
C ALA A 450 -17.35 14.83 31.48
N SER A 451 -18.68 14.92 31.53
CA SER A 451 -19.45 14.70 32.77
C SER A 451 -19.43 13.24 33.24
N MET A 452 -19.15 12.30 32.34
CA MET A 452 -19.07 10.86 32.59
C MET A 452 -17.63 10.36 32.85
N VAL A 453 -16.62 11.24 32.86
CA VAL A 453 -15.23 10.86 33.09
C VAL A 453 -15.03 10.40 34.55
N GLU A 454 -14.45 9.22 34.70
CA GLU A 454 -13.96 8.67 35.96
C GLU A 454 -12.41 8.70 36.00
N PRO A 455 -11.79 8.71 37.20
CA PRO A 455 -10.33 8.78 37.34
C PRO A 455 -9.55 7.68 36.60
N LEU A 456 -10.12 6.49 36.45
CA LEU A 456 -9.50 5.35 35.73
C LEU A 456 -9.61 5.46 34.20
N HIS A 457 -10.32 6.46 33.69
CA HIS A 457 -10.79 6.57 32.31
C HIS A 457 -10.35 7.89 31.63
N LEU A 458 -9.10 8.29 31.85
CA LEU A 458 -8.57 9.60 31.43
C LEU A 458 -8.46 9.79 29.91
N GLU A 459 -8.35 8.71 29.13
CA GLU A 459 -8.18 8.83 27.67
C GLU A 459 -9.34 9.57 26.99
N MET A 460 -10.56 9.37 27.49
CA MET A 460 -11.74 10.10 27.00
C MET A 460 -11.62 11.61 27.32
N LEU A 461 -11.16 11.96 28.54
CA LEU A 461 -10.93 13.35 28.92
C LEU A 461 -9.88 14.01 28.04
N LYS A 462 -8.77 13.31 27.72
CA LYS A 462 -7.71 13.84 26.87
C LYS A 462 -8.22 14.21 25.48
N SER A 463 -8.98 13.32 24.85
CA SER A 463 -9.59 13.60 23.54
C SER A 463 -10.59 14.76 23.62
N VAL A 464 -11.43 14.80 24.66
CA VAL A 464 -12.37 15.92 24.85
C VAL A 464 -11.64 17.26 25.00
N VAL A 465 -10.61 17.32 25.85
CA VAL A 465 -9.81 18.55 26.05
C VAL A 465 -9.17 19.02 24.75
N ARG A 466 -8.59 18.12 23.96
CA ARG A 466 -8.00 18.47 22.66
C ARG A 466 -9.03 18.97 21.65
N CYS A 467 -10.21 18.34 21.58
CA CYS A 467 -11.29 18.82 20.73
C CYS A 467 -11.72 20.24 21.11
N LEU A 468 -11.93 20.50 22.41
CA LEU A 468 -12.36 21.81 22.90
C LEU A 468 -11.28 22.88 22.69
N GLU A 469 -10.01 22.56 22.92
CA GLU A 469 -8.90 23.48 22.61
C GLU A 469 -8.87 23.81 21.12
N ARG A 470 -8.94 22.79 20.25
CA ARG A 470 -8.94 22.99 18.80
C ARG A 470 -10.10 23.87 18.35
N LEU A 471 -11.31 23.64 18.87
CA LEU A 471 -12.48 24.48 18.59
C LEU A 471 -12.31 25.91 19.11
N SER A 472 -11.66 26.10 20.27
CA SER A 472 -11.42 27.43 20.86
C SER A 472 -10.48 28.31 20.02
N GLN A 473 -9.74 27.72 19.06
CA GLN A 473 -8.90 28.48 18.13
C GLN A 473 -9.73 29.28 17.12
N ILE A 474 -11.02 28.99 16.97
CA ILE A 474 -11.94 29.75 16.13
C ILE A 474 -12.63 30.81 16.98
N GLU A 475 -12.41 32.08 16.63
CA GLU A 475 -12.86 33.22 17.41
C GLU A 475 -14.38 33.24 17.65
N SER A 476 -15.18 32.93 16.61
CA SER A 476 -16.64 32.84 16.72
C SER A 476 -17.12 31.74 17.68
N VAL A 477 -16.38 30.63 17.79
CA VAL A 477 -16.70 29.49 18.65
C VAL A 477 -16.27 29.74 20.10
N CYS A 478 -15.18 30.48 20.30
CA CYS A 478 -14.65 30.83 21.62
C CYS A 478 -15.72 31.47 22.52
N PHE A 479 -16.53 32.38 21.96
CA PHE A 479 -17.63 33.01 22.69
C PHE A 479 -18.71 32.02 23.15
N GLU A 480 -19.08 31.06 22.30
CA GLU A 480 -20.08 30.03 22.62
C GLU A 480 -19.56 29.05 23.68
N LEU A 481 -18.29 28.63 23.57
CA LEU A 481 -17.64 27.78 24.56
C LEU A 481 -17.57 28.46 25.93
N LYS A 482 -17.22 29.75 25.99
CA LYS A 482 -17.16 30.50 27.26
C LYS A 482 -18.49 30.49 28.03
N ARG A 483 -19.62 30.51 27.32
CA ARG A 483 -20.96 30.48 27.92
C ARG A 483 -21.41 29.09 28.35
N SER A 484 -20.99 28.06 27.63
CA SER A 484 -21.52 26.70 27.76
C SER A 484 -20.59 25.70 28.47
N LEU A 485 -19.32 26.06 28.71
CA LEU A 485 -18.34 25.14 29.30
C LEU A 485 -18.78 24.63 30.69
N PRO A 486 -18.79 23.30 30.92
CA PRO A 486 -19.16 22.72 32.22
C PRO A 486 -18.29 23.21 33.39
N ARG A 487 -18.85 23.19 34.60
CA ARG A 487 -18.16 23.64 35.82
C ARG A 487 -16.85 22.91 36.10
N SER A 488 -16.79 21.62 35.76
CA SER A 488 -15.62 20.75 35.94
C SER A 488 -14.39 21.17 35.13
N PHE A 489 -14.55 22.02 34.11
CA PHE A 489 -13.43 22.63 33.38
C PHE A 489 -12.99 23.96 33.99
N ARG A 490 -13.76 24.55 34.90
CA ARG A 490 -13.41 25.80 35.61
C ARG A 490 -12.77 25.54 36.97
N ASP A 491 -13.13 24.41 37.59
CA ASP A 491 -12.57 23.99 38.86
C ASP A 491 -11.28 23.17 38.67
N ASN A 492 -10.65 22.80 39.80
CA ASN A 492 -9.43 22.01 39.78
C ASN A 492 -9.68 20.51 39.50
N LYS A 493 -10.93 20.04 39.30
CA LYS A 493 -11.22 18.61 39.17
C LYS A 493 -10.42 17.95 38.05
N PHE A 494 -10.47 18.51 36.84
CA PHE A 494 -9.71 17.96 35.71
C PHE A 494 -8.23 18.28 35.75
N VAL A 495 -7.84 19.37 36.41
CA VAL A 495 -6.42 19.69 36.69
C VAL A 495 -5.81 18.60 37.56
N ASP A 496 -6.51 18.18 38.62
CA ASP A 496 -6.08 17.14 39.55
C ASP A 496 -6.03 15.77 38.88
N MET A 497 -7.03 15.45 38.05
CA MET A 497 -7.06 14.20 37.27
C MET A 497 -5.91 14.09 36.25
N LEU A 498 -5.42 15.21 35.72
CA LEU A 498 -4.40 15.24 34.66
C LEU A 498 -2.98 15.54 35.17
N GLN A 499 -2.73 15.54 36.48
CA GLN A 499 -1.41 15.86 37.05
C GLN A 499 -0.28 14.99 36.48
N ALA A 500 -0.58 13.71 36.18
CA ALA A 500 0.38 12.76 35.60
C ALA A 500 0.57 12.90 34.07
N ASP A 501 -0.27 13.67 33.37
CA ASP A 501 -0.18 13.92 31.92
C ASP A 501 0.07 15.40 31.65
N SER A 502 1.33 15.80 31.74
CA SER A 502 1.77 17.19 31.57
C SER A 502 1.36 17.78 30.23
N SER A 503 1.32 16.95 29.17
CA SER A 503 0.96 17.37 27.82
C SER A 503 -0.50 17.83 27.74
N THR A 504 -1.42 17.00 28.22
CA THR A 504 -2.86 17.31 28.19
C THR A 504 -3.20 18.38 29.22
N LEU A 505 -2.50 18.41 30.35
CA LEU A 505 -2.67 19.45 31.35
C LEU A 505 -2.29 20.84 30.80
N SER A 506 -1.25 20.93 29.98
CA SER A 506 -0.90 22.18 29.29
C SER A 506 -2.05 22.64 28.38
N VAL A 507 -2.59 21.73 27.58
CA VAL A 507 -3.72 22.01 26.66
C VAL A 507 -4.96 22.47 27.43
N LEU A 508 -5.26 21.85 28.58
CA LEU A 508 -6.37 22.27 29.44
C LEU A 508 -6.16 23.69 29.99
N ARG A 509 -4.95 24.01 30.46
CA ARG A 509 -4.62 25.35 30.96
C ARG A 509 -4.68 26.40 29.84
N ASP A 510 -4.27 26.05 28.62
CA ASP A 510 -4.36 26.92 27.46
C ASP A 510 -5.82 27.24 27.11
N LEU A 511 -6.69 26.22 27.14
CA LEU A 511 -8.13 26.37 26.97
C LEU A 511 -8.71 27.30 28.05
N GLN A 512 -8.39 27.08 29.32
CA GLN A 512 -8.86 27.93 30.43
C GLN A 512 -8.41 29.39 30.26
N ARG A 513 -7.14 29.61 29.91
CA ARG A 513 -6.58 30.95 29.65
C ARG A 513 -7.30 31.65 28.49
N LYS A 514 -7.50 30.97 27.35
CA LYS A 514 -8.20 31.52 26.18
C LYS A 514 -9.64 31.92 26.48
N LEU A 515 -10.31 31.17 27.35
CA LEU A 515 -11.70 31.44 27.73
C LEU A 515 -11.82 32.50 28.85
N ASN A 516 -10.70 33.07 29.32
CA ASN A 516 -10.59 33.97 30.48
C ASN A 516 -11.30 33.39 31.71
N MET A 517 -10.98 32.14 32.02
CA MET A 517 -11.56 31.38 33.13
C MET A 517 -10.63 31.26 34.33
#